data_AF-A0AAW0ATV8-F1
#
_entry.id   AF-A0AAW0ATV8-F1
#
_cell.length_a   1.000
_cell.length_b   1.000
_cell.length_c   1.000
_cell.angle_alpha   90.00
_cell.angle_beta   90.00
_cell.angle_gamma   90.00
#
_symmetry.space_group_name_H-M   'P 1'
#
loop_
_entity.id
_entity.type
_entity.pdbx_description
1 polymer ?
#
loop_
_entity_poly.entity_id
_entity_poly.type
_entity_poly.pdbx_seq_one_letter_code
_entity_poly.pdbx_strand_id
1 'polypeptide(L)'
;MSTSSQPIPSSSNSNGGSPARLLSDPNAAICPDLRSDAFKDVRGLIDPDNGIAIAKLTESWTTNNDQLKQQWAAQVETDRQIQAAEEAQRQLEADQDAAEAARVAEEEKLEAEKKKPKLGDFDVNSAPPAFIESPISLFAQRKLERREYCPLWPFTPGGLREAADARLSSNDDISSLKLSRNDGNQLTVQSGPASSTHKNMARDEHLTWRQFSLASNRYIKEIVRAGWPRIHVEALTQFFYSLEQHDLHNIESDGENILKIYADRIRVEWFRTLGSSQSFNIAHHRGEISDEYFTNKRSKQSAEGFSG
;
A
#
# COMPACT_ATOMS: atom_id res chain seq x y z
N MET A 1 50.82 29.77 -68.96
CA MET A 1 52.27 29.83 -68.66
C MET A 1 52.43 30.28 -67.21
N SER A 2 52.87 29.40 -66.32
CA SER A 2 53.68 29.72 -65.13
C SER A 2 53.95 28.43 -64.35
N THR A 3 55.24 28.14 -64.23
CA THR A 3 55.89 27.11 -63.42
C THR A 3 55.97 27.55 -61.96
N SER A 4 55.86 26.63 -60.99
CA SER A 4 56.57 26.68 -59.70
C SER A 4 56.35 25.37 -58.93
N SER A 5 57.35 24.47 -58.88
CA SER A 5 58.33 24.30 -57.80
C SER A 5 57.79 23.71 -56.48
N GLN A 6 58.30 22.51 -56.21
CA GLN A 6 58.30 21.65 -55.02
C GLN A 6 58.51 22.36 -53.66
N PRO A 7 58.16 21.75 -52.48
CA PRO A 7 59.00 20.70 -51.85
C PRO A 7 58.27 19.60 -51.03
N ILE A 8 58.88 18.40 -51.01
CA ILE A 8 58.82 17.45 -49.88
C ILE A 8 59.77 18.01 -48.79
N PRO A 9 59.56 17.82 -47.47
CA PRO A 9 60.10 16.60 -46.84
C PRO A 9 59.38 16.12 -45.56
N SER A 10 59.69 14.87 -45.18
CA SER A 10 59.81 14.36 -43.80
C SER A 10 58.53 14.22 -42.96
N SER A 11 58.33 13.20 -42.13
CA SER A 11 59.08 12.00 -41.76
C SER A 11 58.10 11.16 -40.91
N SER A 12 58.38 9.87 -40.80
CA SER A 12 58.05 9.01 -39.64
C SER A 12 56.58 8.87 -39.23
N ASN A 13 56.01 7.69 -39.48
CA ASN A 13 55.68 6.87 -38.32
C ASN A 13 55.74 5.37 -38.64
N SER A 14 56.65 4.71 -37.93
CA SER A 14 56.66 3.28 -37.66
C SER A 14 55.31 2.87 -37.09
N ASN A 15 54.51 2.15 -37.87
CA ASN A 15 53.38 1.42 -37.33
C ASN A 15 53.74 -0.06 -37.39
N GLY A 16 53.98 -0.65 -36.21
CA GLY A 16 53.98 -2.09 -36.02
C GLY A 16 52.58 -2.59 -36.32
N GLY A 17 52.29 -2.79 -37.61
CA GLY A 17 51.01 -3.27 -38.08
C GLY A 17 50.88 -4.74 -37.70
N SER A 18 49.91 -5.06 -36.86
CA SER A 18 49.33 -6.39 -36.82
C SER A 18 49.12 -6.87 -38.26
N PRO A 19 49.57 -8.08 -38.64
CA PRO A 19 49.37 -8.59 -39.99
C PRO A 19 47.88 -8.56 -40.32
N ALA A 20 47.55 -8.16 -41.55
CA ALA A 20 46.17 -8.09 -42.00
C ALA A 20 45.46 -9.44 -41.77
N ARG A 21 44.28 -9.39 -41.15
CA ARG A 21 43.50 -10.60 -40.81
C ARG A 21 43.22 -11.41 -42.08
N LEU A 22 43.52 -12.70 -42.04
CA LEU A 22 43.22 -13.59 -43.17
C LEU A 22 41.71 -13.90 -43.16
N LEU A 23 41.05 -13.79 -44.31
CA LEU A 23 39.61 -14.06 -44.48
C LEU A 23 39.31 -15.51 -44.90
N SER A 24 40.33 -16.25 -45.36
CA SER A 24 40.19 -17.63 -45.85
C SER A 24 41.26 -18.52 -45.23
N ASP A 25 40.91 -19.77 -44.92
CA ASP A 25 41.80 -20.75 -44.31
C ASP A 25 42.91 -21.19 -45.31
N PRO A 26 44.19 -20.87 -45.05
CA PRO A 26 45.30 -21.27 -45.91
C PRO A 26 45.60 -22.77 -45.87
N ASN A 27 45.05 -23.53 -44.91
CA ASN A 27 45.17 -24.99 -44.89
C ASN A 27 44.39 -25.67 -46.02
N ALA A 28 43.37 -24.99 -46.57
CA ALA A 28 42.60 -25.46 -47.72
C ALA A 28 43.25 -25.10 -49.06
N ALA A 29 44.35 -24.33 -49.08
CA ALA A 29 45.01 -23.92 -50.30
C ALA A 29 45.85 -25.06 -50.89
N ILE A 30 45.53 -25.47 -52.13
CA ILE A 30 46.28 -26.46 -52.90
C ILE A 30 47.25 -25.71 -53.84
N CYS A 31 48.49 -26.19 -53.93
CA CYS A 31 49.47 -25.63 -54.87
C CYS A 31 48.92 -25.74 -56.30
N PRO A 32 48.79 -24.63 -57.04
CA PRO A 32 48.43 -24.68 -58.45
C PRO A 32 49.43 -25.58 -59.21
N ASP A 33 48.97 -26.27 -60.25
CA ASP A 33 49.87 -27.07 -61.08
C ASP A 33 50.74 -26.16 -61.96
N LEU A 34 51.91 -25.81 -61.44
CA LEU A 34 52.91 -24.95 -62.09
C LEU A 34 53.58 -25.63 -63.31
N ARG A 35 53.25 -26.89 -63.61
CA ARG A 35 53.67 -27.58 -64.84
C ARG A 35 52.77 -27.29 -66.03
N SER A 36 51.54 -26.86 -65.78
CA SER A 36 50.54 -26.53 -66.81
C SER A 36 51.04 -25.45 -67.78
N ASP A 37 50.61 -25.54 -69.04
CA ASP A 37 50.94 -24.57 -70.10
C ASP A 37 50.54 -23.13 -69.73
N ALA A 38 49.59 -22.94 -68.81
CA ALA A 38 49.18 -21.65 -68.29
C ALA A 38 50.32 -20.85 -67.62
N PHE A 39 51.35 -21.52 -67.10
CA PHE A 39 52.49 -20.88 -66.43
C PHE A 39 53.76 -20.86 -67.30
N LYS A 40 53.67 -21.23 -68.59
CA LYS A 40 54.82 -21.33 -69.49
C LYS A 40 55.56 -20.00 -69.68
N ASP A 41 54.81 -18.91 -69.83
CA ASP A 41 55.39 -17.57 -70.05
C ASP A 41 56.13 -17.06 -68.81
N VAL A 42 55.60 -17.35 -67.61
CA VAL A 42 56.22 -16.98 -66.33
C VAL A 42 57.46 -17.82 -66.06
N ARG A 43 57.45 -19.11 -66.42
CA ARG A 43 58.62 -19.99 -66.30
C ARG A 43 59.76 -19.54 -67.22
N GLY A 44 59.45 -19.20 -68.47
CA GLY A 44 60.45 -18.73 -69.45
C GLY A 44 61.08 -17.37 -69.12
N LEU A 45 60.44 -16.55 -68.27
CA LEU A 45 60.99 -15.27 -67.78
C LEU A 45 62.04 -15.46 -66.68
N ILE A 46 61.97 -16.57 -65.94
CA ILE A 46 62.83 -16.88 -64.78
C ILE A 46 63.98 -17.80 -65.18
N ASP A 47 63.73 -18.72 -66.12
CA ASP A 47 64.69 -19.70 -66.61
C ASP A 47 64.34 -20.10 -68.07
N PRO A 48 65.15 -19.76 -69.08
CA PRO A 48 64.88 -20.13 -70.47
C PRO A 48 64.94 -21.64 -70.75
N ASP A 49 65.60 -22.43 -69.89
CA ASP A 49 65.68 -23.91 -69.97
C ASP A 49 64.62 -24.63 -69.11
N ASN A 50 63.72 -23.89 -68.44
CA ASN A 50 62.58 -24.39 -67.65
C ASN A 50 62.89 -25.37 -66.50
N GLY A 51 64.15 -25.74 -66.26
CA GLY A 51 64.55 -26.81 -65.34
C GLY A 51 64.49 -26.40 -63.86
N ILE A 52 64.82 -25.14 -63.54
CA ILE A 52 64.95 -24.66 -62.15
C ILE A 52 63.75 -23.78 -61.74
N ALA A 53 63.05 -23.17 -62.71
CA ALA A 53 61.93 -22.26 -62.45
C ALA A 53 60.76 -22.92 -61.70
N ILE A 54 60.42 -24.18 -62.01
CA ILE A 54 59.31 -24.89 -61.36
C ILE A 54 59.61 -25.12 -59.88
N ALA A 55 60.83 -25.58 -59.56
CA ALA A 55 61.25 -25.82 -58.18
C ALA A 55 61.23 -24.53 -57.34
N LYS A 56 61.77 -23.42 -57.89
CA LYS A 56 61.78 -22.12 -57.21
C LYS A 56 60.37 -21.55 -56.99
N LEU A 57 59.45 -21.72 -57.94
CA LEU A 57 58.07 -21.25 -57.79
C LEU A 57 57.29 -22.11 -56.78
N THR A 58 57.51 -23.42 -56.75
CA THR A 58 56.93 -24.30 -55.72
C THR A 58 57.48 -23.99 -54.32
N GLU A 59 58.79 -23.76 -54.20
CA GLU A 59 59.44 -23.38 -52.93
C GLU A 59 58.93 -22.00 -52.42
N SER A 60 58.79 -21.03 -53.32
CA SER A 60 58.23 -19.72 -52.99
C SER A 60 56.76 -19.81 -52.55
N TRP A 61 55.94 -20.61 -53.26
CA TRP A 61 54.54 -20.82 -52.88
C TRP A 61 54.39 -21.55 -51.54
N THR A 62 55.20 -22.60 -51.29
CA THR A 62 55.17 -23.36 -50.03
C THR A 62 55.59 -22.50 -48.86
N THR A 63 56.67 -21.73 -48.99
CA THR A 63 57.12 -20.78 -47.97
C THR A 63 56.05 -19.75 -47.64
N ASN A 64 55.41 -19.17 -48.65
CA ASN A 64 54.33 -18.21 -48.45
C ASN A 64 53.09 -18.86 -47.83
N ASN A 65 52.72 -20.07 -48.24
CA ASN A 65 51.58 -20.80 -47.67
C ASN A 65 51.82 -21.18 -46.21
N ASP A 66 53.04 -21.60 -45.86
CA ASP A 66 53.41 -21.92 -44.48
C ASP A 66 53.42 -20.67 -43.59
N GLN A 67 53.86 -19.53 -44.12
CA GLN A 67 53.75 -18.24 -43.43
C GLN A 67 52.28 -17.84 -43.18
N LEU A 68 51.40 -18.04 -44.17
CA LEU A 68 49.96 -17.80 -44.02
C LEU A 68 49.33 -18.73 -42.99
N LYS A 69 49.70 -20.02 -42.96
CA LYS A 69 49.24 -20.98 -41.93
C LYS A 69 49.68 -20.59 -40.53
N GLN A 70 50.90 -20.10 -40.36
CA GLN A 70 51.39 -19.61 -39.06
C GLN A 70 50.60 -18.36 -38.62
N GLN A 71 50.33 -17.43 -39.54
CA GLN A 71 49.49 -16.26 -39.25
C GLN A 71 48.06 -16.66 -38.89
N TRP A 72 47.47 -17.61 -39.61
CA TRP A 72 46.13 -18.14 -39.31
C TRP A 72 46.08 -18.83 -37.94
N ALA A 73 47.06 -19.67 -37.61
CA ALA A 73 47.14 -20.33 -36.31
C ALA A 73 47.25 -19.31 -35.16
N ALA A 74 48.06 -18.26 -35.33
CA ALA A 74 48.16 -17.18 -34.36
C ALA A 74 46.85 -16.39 -34.21
N GLN A 75 46.13 -16.17 -35.32
CA GLN A 75 44.82 -15.50 -35.32
C GLN A 75 43.77 -16.33 -34.58
N VAL A 76 43.66 -17.63 -34.87
CA VAL A 76 42.71 -18.54 -34.20
C VAL A 76 42.96 -18.61 -32.70
N GLU A 77 44.23 -18.68 -32.28
CA GLU A 77 44.58 -18.70 -30.86
C GLU A 77 44.24 -17.37 -30.17
N THR A 78 44.47 -16.23 -30.84
CA THR A 78 44.07 -14.91 -30.32
C THR A 78 42.55 -14.80 -30.19
N ASP A 79 41.81 -15.21 -31.22
CA ASP A 79 40.33 -15.19 -31.20
C ASP A 79 39.79 -16.10 -30.07
N ARG A 80 40.43 -17.27 -29.86
CA ARG A 80 40.09 -18.18 -28.76
C ARG A 80 40.35 -17.56 -27.39
N GLN A 81 41.47 -16.86 -27.21
CA GLN A 81 41.79 -16.20 -25.94
C GLN A 81 40.83 -15.03 -25.65
N ILE A 82 40.43 -14.27 -26.66
CA ILE A 82 39.42 -13.21 -26.52
C ILE A 82 38.08 -13.80 -26.10
N GLN A 83 37.63 -14.88 -26.76
CA GLN A 83 36.38 -15.55 -26.39
C GLN A 83 36.41 -16.11 -24.96
N ALA A 84 37.52 -16.76 -24.58
CA ALA A 84 37.69 -17.29 -23.22
C ALA A 84 37.70 -16.16 -22.17
N ALA A 85 38.31 -15.01 -22.48
CA ALA A 85 38.30 -13.85 -21.59
C ALA A 85 36.90 -13.24 -21.46
N GLU A 86 36.15 -13.12 -22.56
CA GLU A 86 34.78 -12.60 -22.56
C GLU A 86 33.81 -13.54 -21.81
N GLU A 87 33.97 -14.86 -21.96
CA GLU A 87 33.21 -15.84 -21.18
C GLU A 87 33.55 -15.80 -19.70
N ALA A 88 34.84 -15.66 -19.34
CA ALA A 88 35.26 -15.51 -17.96
C ALA A 88 34.71 -14.22 -17.34
N GLN A 89 34.65 -13.13 -18.10
CA GLN A 89 34.04 -11.88 -17.64
C GLN A 89 32.52 -12.04 -17.43
N ARG A 90 31.81 -12.67 -18.38
CA ARG A 90 30.38 -12.96 -18.23
C ARG A 90 30.09 -13.84 -17.01
N GLN A 91 30.94 -14.83 -16.73
CA GLN A 91 30.79 -15.68 -15.54
C GLN A 91 30.98 -14.86 -14.26
N LEU A 92 31.98 -13.98 -14.22
CA LEU A 92 32.21 -13.12 -13.06
C LEU A 92 31.05 -12.16 -12.80
N GLU A 93 30.49 -11.55 -13.86
CA GLU A 93 29.31 -10.68 -13.76
C GLU A 93 28.08 -11.46 -13.28
N ALA A 94 27.83 -12.66 -13.81
CA ALA A 94 26.73 -13.51 -13.37
C ALA A 94 26.87 -13.96 -11.91
N ASP A 95 28.09 -14.26 -11.46
CA ASP A 95 28.38 -14.62 -10.07
C ASP A 95 28.17 -13.42 -9.13
N GLN A 96 28.54 -12.21 -9.56
CA GLN A 96 28.29 -10.98 -8.82
C GLN A 96 26.80 -10.68 -8.69
N ASP A 97 26.04 -10.76 -9.79
CA ASP A 97 24.59 -10.56 -9.81
C ASP A 97 23.89 -11.60 -8.92
N ALA A 98 24.31 -12.86 -8.98
CA ALA A 98 23.77 -13.92 -8.11
C ALA A 98 24.07 -13.67 -6.63
N ALA A 99 25.27 -13.18 -6.30
CA ALA A 99 25.64 -12.83 -4.94
C ALA A 99 24.84 -11.61 -4.42
N GLU A 100 24.63 -10.59 -5.26
CA GLU A 100 23.80 -9.43 -4.89
C GLU A 100 22.34 -9.81 -4.72
N ALA A 101 21.77 -10.61 -5.63
CA ALA A 101 20.41 -11.12 -5.51
C ALA A 101 20.22 -11.96 -4.25
N ALA A 102 21.21 -12.80 -3.89
CA ALA A 102 21.19 -13.56 -2.65
C ALA A 102 21.21 -12.66 -1.41
N ARG A 103 22.05 -11.61 -1.40
CA ARG A 103 22.10 -10.63 -0.29
C ARG A 103 20.78 -9.87 -0.15
N VAL A 104 20.20 -9.41 -1.25
CA VAL A 104 18.90 -8.70 -1.25
C VAL A 104 17.79 -9.63 -0.75
N ALA A 105 17.76 -10.89 -1.19
CA ALA A 105 16.78 -11.86 -0.71
C ALA A 105 16.94 -12.19 0.77
N GLU A 106 18.16 -12.23 1.31
CA GLU A 106 18.42 -12.39 2.74
C GLU A 106 17.97 -11.18 3.55
N GLU A 107 18.30 -9.96 3.08
CA GLU A 107 17.85 -8.71 3.68
C GLU A 107 16.31 -8.60 3.68
N GLU A 108 15.66 -8.96 2.58
CA GLU A 108 14.20 -8.99 2.47
C GLU A 108 13.58 -9.99 3.46
N LYS A 109 14.16 -11.18 3.59
CA LYS A 109 13.74 -12.17 4.59
C LYS A 109 13.89 -11.62 6.01
N LEU A 110 15.02 -10.99 6.32
CA LEU A 110 15.27 -10.42 7.65
C LEU A 110 14.29 -9.28 7.95
N GLU A 111 14.02 -8.40 6.99
CA GLU A 111 13.03 -7.34 7.11
C GLU A 111 11.61 -7.89 7.26
N ALA A 112 11.26 -8.94 6.51
CA ALA A 112 9.99 -9.64 6.67
C ALA A 112 9.86 -10.26 8.06
N GLU A 113 10.95 -10.81 8.62
CA GLU A 113 10.96 -11.36 9.98
C GLU A 113 10.85 -10.30 11.07
N LYS A 114 11.50 -9.14 10.92
CA LYS A 114 11.34 -8.00 11.84
C LYS A 114 9.90 -7.45 11.82
N LYS A 115 9.23 -7.53 10.67
CA LYS A 115 7.84 -7.09 10.48
C LYS A 115 6.81 -8.11 10.96
N LYS A 116 7.21 -9.35 11.30
CA LYS A 116 6.27 -10.32 11.89
C LYS A 116 5.74 -9.74 13.21
N PRO A 117 4.41 -9.61 13.38
CA PRO A 117 3.85 -9.11 14.61
C PRO A 117 4.31 -10.03 15.75
N LYS A 118 5.07 -9.46 16.68
CA LYS A 118 5.54 -10.17 17.86
C LYS A 118 4.31 -10.44 18.73
N LEU A 119 3.98 -11.71 18.91
CA LEU A 119 2.94 -12.11 19.86
C LEU A 119 3.43 -11.74 21.26
N GLY A 120 2.72 -10.84 21.94
CA GLY A 120 3.01 -10.51 23.33
C GLY A 120 2.82 -11.73 24.23
N ASP A 121 3.62 -11.83 25.28
CA ASP A 121 3.43 -12.84 26.32
C ASP A 121 2.19 -12.50 27.18
N PHE A 122 1.61 -13.50 27.84
CA PHE A 122 0.47 -13.32 28.75
C PHE A 122 0.83 -13.74 30.16
N ASP A 123 0.26 -13.09 31.17
CA ASP A 123 0.43 -13.52 32.56
C ASP A 123 -0.33 -14.83 32.80
N VAL A 124 0.42 -15.91 33.03
CA VAL A 124 -0.09 -17.27 33.27
C VAL A 124 -1.01 -17.33 34.50
N ASN A 125 -0.84 -16.42 35.47
CA ASN A 125 -1.65 -16.38 36.68
C ASN A 125 -2.88 -15.47 36.56
N SER A 126 -2.99 -14.71 35.46
CA SER A 126 -4.13 -13.84 35.22
C SER A 126 -5.31 -14.65 34.68
N ALA A 127 -6.29 -14.92 35.54
CA ALA A 127 -7.56 -15.47 35.09
C ALA A 127 -8.31 -14.43 34.23
N PRO A 128 -9.08 -14.87 33.20
CA PRO A 128 -9.99 -13.99 32.50
C PRO A 128 -10.97 -13.31 33.49
N PRO A 129 -11.34 -12.04 33.27
CA PRO A 129 -12.37 -11.40 34.07
C PRO A 129 -13.66 -12.22 34.04
N ALA A 130 -14.36 -12.30 35.19
CA ALA A 130 -15.63 -13.03 35.29
C ALA A 130 -16.72 -12.52 34.32
N PHE A 131 -16.58 -11.27 33.86
CA PHE A 131 -17.45 -10.67 32.85
C PHE A 131 -16.64 -9.77 31.92
N ILE A 132 -16.76 -10.00 30.61
CA ILE A 132 -16.16 -9.15 29.57
C ILE A 132 -17.23 -8.16 29.12
N GLU A 133 -17.11 -6.90 29.54
CA GLU A 133 -18.02 -5.85 29.11
C GLU A 133 -17.84 -5.54 27.61
N SER A 134 -18.92 -5.58 26.84
CA SER A 134 -18.88 -5.11 25.45
C SER A 134 -18.45 -3.63 25.41
N PRO A 135 -17.48 -3.27 24.56
CA PRO A 135 -16.97 -1.92 24.53
C PRO A 135 -17.95 -0.95 23.86
N ILE A 136 -17.90 0.31 24.26
CA ILE A 136 -18.60 1.38 23.54
C ILE A 136 -17.91 1.72 22.22
N SER A 137 -18.67 2.31 21.30
CA SER A 137 -18.14 2.83 20.04
C SER A 137 -17.04 3.88 20.29
N LEU A 138 -15.99 3.88 19.46
CA LEU A 138 -14.92 4.87 19.52
C LEU A 138 -15.45 6.31 19.36
N PHE A 139 -16.54 6.47 18.61
CA PHE A 139 -17.24 7.76 18.50
C PHE A 139 -17.76 8.24 19.85
N ALA A 140 -18.48 7.37 20.57
CA ALA A 140 -19.03 7.70 21.87
C ALA A 140 -17.93 7.95 22.90
N GLN A 141 -16.87 7.11 22.89
CA GLN A 141 -15.72 7.28 23.76
C GLN A 141 -15.06 8.66 23.58
N ARG A 142 -14.75 9.05 22.32
CA ARG A 142 -14.13 10.35 22.02
C ARG A 142 -15.01 11.52 22.45
N LYS A 143 -16.34 11.42 22.29
CA LYS A 143 -17.27 12.45 22.75
C LYS A 143 -17.31 12.56 24.28
N LEU A 144 -17.28 11.44 24.98
CA LEU A 144 -17.22 11.43 26.44
C LEU A 144 -15.92 12.05 26.95
N GLU A 145 -14.78 11.73 26.35
CA GLU A 145 -13.47 12.31 26.70
C GLU A 145 -13.46 13.83 26.51
N ARG A 146 -14.10 14.32 25.44
CA ARG A 146 -14.25 15.76 25.14
C ARG A 146 -15.37 16.45 25.92
N ARG A 147 -16.15 15.70 26.71
CA ARG A 147 -17.31 16.20 27.45
C ARG A 147 -18.38 16.84 26.54
N GLU A 148 -18.48 16.35 25.31
CA GLU A 148 -19.45 16.80 24.31
C GLU A 148 -20.77 16.04 24.41
N TYR A 149 -21.84 16.60 23.84
CA TYR A 149 -23.12 15.91 23.71
C TYR A 149 -22.98 14.59 22.95
N CYS A 150 -23.33 13.48 23.61
CA CYS A 150 -23.38 12.15 23.03
C CYS A 150 -24.81 11.58 23.13
N PRO A 151 -25.42 11.15 22.01
CA PRO A 151 -26.68 10.40 22.01
C PRO A 151 -26.55 9.10 22.84
N LEU A 152 -27.68 8.56 23.30
CA LEU A 152 -27.73 7.32 24.08
C LEU A 152 -27.60 6.05 23.26
N TRP A 153 -27.96 6.09 21.98
CA TRP A 153 -27.97 4.89 21.14
C TRP A 153 -26.67 4.05 21.19
N PRO A 154 -25.45 4.62 21.18
CA PRO A 154 -24.19 3.86 21.29
C PRO A 154 -24.04 3.05 22.58
N PHE A 155 -24.81 3.38 23.62
CA PHE A 155 -24.79 2.71 24.94
C PHE A 155 -25.88 1.63 25.05
N THR A 156 -26.75 1.51 24.04
CA THR A 156 -27.75 0.43 23.96
C THR A 156 -27.06 -0.90 23.62
N PRO A 157 -27.67 -2.06 23.93
CA PRO A 157 -27.15 -3.36 23.51
C PRO A 157 -26.91 -3.47 21.99
N GLY A 158 -27.76 -2.82 21.18
CA GLY A 158 -27.58 -2.75 19.72
C GLY A 158 -26.34 -1.95 19.31
N GLY A 159 -26.14 -0.78 19.92
CA GLY A 159 -24.98 0.07 19.68
C GLY A 159 -23.66 -0.55 20.16
N LEU A 160 -23.69 -1.27 21.29
CA LEU A 160 -22.54 -2.02 21.82
C LEU A 160 -22.16 -3.18 20.89
N ARG A 161 -23.14 -3.89 20.33
CA ARG A 161 -22.87 -4.96 19.35
C ARG A 161 -22.27 -4.39 18.07
N GLU A 162 -22.84 -3.31 17.53
CA GLU A 162 -22.27 -2.65 16.35
C GLU A 162 -20.83 -2.16 16.60
N ALA A 163 -20.56 -1.62 17.80
CA ALA A 163 -19.21 -1.21 18.19
C ALA A 163 -18.23 -2.39 18.30
N ALA A 164 -18.67 -3.52 18.85
CA ALA A 164 -17.86 -4.73 18.95
C ALA A 164 -17.55 -5.29 17.56
N ASP A 165 -18.55 -5.38 16.68
CA ASP A 165 -18.39 -5.86 15.30
C ASP A 165 -17.47 -4.95 14.50
N ALA A 166 -17.60 -3.62 14.65
CA ALA A 166 -16.72 -2.66 14.00
C ALA A 166 -15.25 -2.77 14.46
N ARG A 167 -15.00 -3.12 15.72
CA ARG A 167 -13.63 -3.36 16.23
C ARG A 167 -13.01 -4.63 15.65
N LEU A 168 -13.82 -5.67 15.45
CA LEU A 168 -13.37 -6.90 14.80
C LEU A 168 -13.09 -6.68 13.30
N SER A 169 -13.95 -5.92 12.62
CA SER A 169 -13.82 -5.63 11.18
C SER A 169 -12.72 -4.61 10.87
N SER A 170 -12.40 -3.68 11.77
CA SER A 170 -11.30 -2.70 11.56
C SER A 170 -9.91 -3.33 11.53
N ASN A 171 -9.74 -4.56 12.02
CA ASN A 171 -8.49 -5.31 11.90
C ASN A 171 -8.40 -6.11 10.59
N ASP A 172 -9.47 -6.11 9.79
CA ASP A 172 -9.53 -6.80 8.51
C ASP A 172 -9.38 -5.72 7.42
N ASP A 173 -8.14 -5.53 6.92
CA ASP A 173 -7.77 -4.48 5.95
C ASP A 173 -8.69 -4.45 4.71
N ILE A 174 -9.34 -5.57 4.42
CA ILE A 174 -10.28 -5.79 3.32
C ILE A 174 -11.59 -5.00 3.51
N SER A 175 -12.02 -4.74 4.76
CA SER A 175 -13.31 -4.08 5.06
C SER A 175 -13.28 -2.55 4.86
N SER A 176 -12.09 -1.96 4.69
CA SER A 176 -11.89 -0.52 4.46
C SER A 176 -11.99 -0.10 2.98
N LEU A 177 -11.99 -1.09 2.07
CA LEU A 177 -11.99 -0.87 0.63
C LEU A 177 -13.42 -0.88 0.10
N LYS A 178 -13.97 0.30 -0.20
CA LYS A 178 -15.25 0.45 -0.91
C LYS A 178 -14.99 0.62 -2.39
N LEU A 179 -15.58 -0.24 -3.23
CA LEU A 179 -15.66 0.00 -4.66
C LEU A 179 -16.86 0.92 -4.94
N SER A 180 -16.59 2.15 -5.40
CA SER A 180 -17.63 3.06 -5.88
C SER A 180 -17.59 3.12 -7.40
N ARG A 181 -18.76 2.94 -8.02
CA ARG A 181 -18.97 3.15 -9.46
C ARG A 181 -19.49 4.57 -9.63
N ASN A 182 -18.70 5.40 -10.31
CA ASN A 182 -19.16 6.71 -10.76
C ASN A 182 -19.95 6.57 -12.07
N ASP A 183 -20.77 7.58 -12.39
CA ASP A 183 -21.71 7.59 -13.54
C ASP A 183 -21.04 7.39 -14.91
N GLY A 184 -19.70 7.41 -14.96
CA GLY A 184 -18.87 7.10 -16.13
C GLY A 184 -18.36 5.64 -16.21
N ASN A 185 -18.98 4.71 -15.48
CA ASN A 185 -18.64 3.27 -15.51
C ASN A 185 -17.21 2.92 -15.04
N GLN A 186 -16.51 3.83 -14.36
CA GLN A 186 -15.22 3.53 -13.73
C GLN A 186 -15.45 3.02 -12.30
N LEU A 187 -14.73 1.95 -11.94
CA LEU A 187 -14.69 1.45 -10.56
C LEU A 187 -13.52 2.13 -9.85
N THR A 188 -13.82 2.94 -8.84
CA THR A 188 -12.79 3.55 -7.98
C THR A 188 -12.76 2.81 -6.65
N VAL A 189 -11.58 2.36 -6.25
CA VAL A 189 -11.34 1.75 -4.93
C VAL A 189 -11.04 2.89 -3.97
N GLN A 190 -11.96 3.17 -3.06
CA GLN A 190 -11.78 4.16 -2.00
C GLN A 190 -11.42 3.42 -0.72
N SER A 191 -10.19 3.61 -0.24
CA SER A 191 -9.86 3.31 1.16
C SER A 191 -10.47 4.42 2.00
N GLY A 192 -11.56 4.10 2.69
CA GLY A 192 -12.19 4.98 3.66
C GLY A 192 -11.99 4.41 5.06
N PRO A 193 -11.98 5.24 6.12
CA PRO A 193 -12.12 4.71 7.47
C PRO A 193 -13.34 3.79 7.47
N ALA A 194 -13.23 2.61 8.10
CA ALA A 194 -14.32 1.67 8.30
C ALA A 194 -15.49 2.45 8.90
N SER A 195 -16.34 2.96 8.02
CA SER A 195 -17.45 3.78 8.42
C SER A 195 -18.42 2.75 8.95
N SER A 196 -18.41 2.54 10.27
CA SER A 196 -19.68 2.48 11.00
C SER A 196 -20.39 3.77 10.61
N THR A 197 -21.04 3.69 9.45
CA THR A 197 -21.91 4.73 8.97
C THR A 197 -22.94 4.85 10.06
N HIS A 198 -23.08 6.05 10.58
CA HIS A 198 -24.08 6.52 11.54
C HIS A 198 -25.55 6.23 11.16
N LYS A 199 -25.81 5.24 10.31
CA LYS A 199 -27.12 4.78 9.80
C LYS A 199 -28.09 4.45 10.93
N ASN A 200 -27.57 4.05 12.09
CA ASN A 200 -28.38 3.68 13.25
C ASN A 200 -28.27 4.66 14.43
N MET A 201 -27.62 5.82 14.27
CA MET A 201 -27.46 6.79 15.35
C MET A 201 -28.78 7.55 15.59
N ALA A 202 -29.77 6.81 16.06
CA ALA A 202 -31.06 7.28 16.47
C ALA A 202 -30.88 8.31 17.59
N ARG A 203 -31.60 9.43 17.48
CA ARG A 203 -31.78 10.37 18.59
C ARG A 203 -32.48 9.68 19.76
N ASP A 204 -32.32 10.23 20.96
CA ASP A 204 -32.88 9.63 22.18
C ASP A 204 -34.42 9.46 22.06
N GLU A 205 -35.08 10.33 21.28
CA GLU A 205 -36.53 10.29 20.98
C GLU A 205 -37.00 9.02 20.23
N HIS A 206 -36.11 8.36 19.47
CA HIS A 206 -36.44 7.19 18.67
C HIS A 206 -36.11 5.86 19.37
N LEU A 207 -35.53 5.89 20.56
CA LEU A 207 -35.28 4.68 21.35
C LEU A 207 -36.60 4.17 21.95
N THR A 208 -36.71 2.85 22.16
CA THR A 208 -37.74 2.33 23.06
C THR A 208 -37.42 2.71 24.50
N TRP A 209 -38.41 2.75 25.40
CA TRP A 209 -38.14 3.11 26.80
C TRP A 209 -37.14 2.16 27.47
N ARG A 210 -37.26 0.86 27.21
CA ARG A 210 -36.28 -0.14 27.66
C ARG A 210 -34.87 0.15 27.17
N GLN A 211 -34.72 0.55 25.91
CA GLN A 211 -33.40 0.93 25.35
C GLN A 211 -32.88 2.21 26.00
N PHE A 212 -33.76 3.21 26.21
CA PHE A 212 -33.42 4.46 26.88
C PHE A 212 -32.91 4.19 28.31
N SER A 213 -33.67 3.46 29.14
CA SER A 213 -33.26 3.15 30.53
C SER A 213 -31.94 2.37 30.59
N LEU A 214 -31.77 1.32 29.76
CA LEU A 214 -30.51 0.57 29.70
C LEU A 214 -29.33 1.45 29.27
N ALA A 215 -29.54 2.28 28.25
CA ALA A 215 -28.52 3.17 27.73
C ALA A 215 -28.15 4.28 28.72
N SER A 216 -29.12 4.84 29.45
CA SER A 216 -28.89 5.85 30.50
C SER A 216 -28.03 5.28 31.62
N ASN A 217 -28.38 4.09 32.12
CA ASN A 217 -27.58 3.41 33.13
C ASN A 217 -26.15 3.13 32.66
N ARG A 218 -25.99 2.68 31.40
CA ARG A 218 -24.67 2.46 30.82
C ARG A 218 -23.91 3.76 30.60
N TYR A 219 -24.57 4.81 30.14
CA TYR A 219 -23.99 6.14 29.95
C TYR A 219 -23.41 6.69 31.24
N ILE A 220 -24.13 6.61 32.36
CA ILE A 220 -23.63 7.03 33.68
C ILE A 220 -22.34 6.28 34.07
N LYS A 221 -22.28 4.96 33.84
CA LYS A 221 -21.06 4.18 34.11
C LYS A 221 -19.87 4.66 33.26
N GLU A 222 -20.10 4.96 31.99
CA GLU A 222 -19.03 5.38 31.08
C GLU A 222 -18.56 6.82 31.33
N ILE A 223 -19.43 7.76 31.73
CA ILE A 223 -18.98 9.11 32.10
C ILE A 223 -18.17 9.11 33.40
N VAL A 224 -18.48 8.22 34.34
CA VAL A 224 -17.67 8.00 35.54
C VAL A 224 -16.30 7.46 35.15
N ARG A 225 -16.26 6.45 34.26
CA ARG A 225 -15.01 5.89 33.72
C ARG A 225 -14.18 6.93 32.95
N ALA A 226 -14.84 7.86 32.26
CA ALA A 226 -14.21 8.97 31.56
C ALA A 226 -13.74 10.12 32.49
N GLY A 227 -13.91 9.99 33.80
CA GLY A 227 -13.41 10.97 34.78
C GLY A 227 -14.17 12.29 34.79
N TRP A 228 -15.48 12.26 34.55
CA TRP A 228 -16.30 13.48 34.61
C TRP A 228 -16.39 14.04 36.04
N PRO A 229 -16.49 15.38 36.21
CA PRO A 229 -16.69 15.97 37.52
C PRO A 229 -17.93 15.42 38.22
N ARG A 230 -17.79 15.06 39.51
CA ARG A 230 -18.83 14.40 40.32
C ARG A 230 -20.18 15.13 40.26
N ILE A 231 -20.17 16.46 40.30
CA ILE A 231 -21.39 17.28 40.24
C ILE A 231 -22.22 17.05 38.97
N HIS A 232 -21.58 16.85 37.83
CA HIS A 232 -22.28 16.58 36.56
C HIS A 232 -22.81 15.15 36.51
N VAL A 233 -22.04 14.19 37.03
CA VAL A 233 -22.46 12.79 37.13
C VAL A 233 -23.70 12.67 38.04
N GLU A 234 -23.68 13.31 39.21
CA GLU A 234 -24.79 13.30 40.15
C GLU A 234 -26.03 13.97 39.55
N ALA A 235 -25.88 15.12 38.87
CA ALA A 235 -26.98 15.81 38.23
C ALA A 235 -27.65 14.96 37.13
N LEU A 236 -26.85 14.32 36.26
CA LEU A 236 -27.36 13.41 35.22
C LEU A 236 -27.99 12.15 35.83
N THR A 237 -27.41 11.61 36.91
CA THR A 237 -27.97 10.45 37.62
C THR A 237 -29.36 10.77 38.19
N GLN A 238 -29.48 11.91 38.87
CA GLN A 238 -30.76 12.38 39.43
C GLN A 238 -31.80 12.63 38.34
N PHE A 239 -31.38 13.22 37.21
CA PHE A 239 -32.24 13.45 36.06
C PHE A 239 -32.80 12.15 35.45
N PHE A 240 -31.96 11.14 35.20
CA PHE A 240 -32.46 9.87 34.67
C PHE A 240 -33.35 9.15 35.67
N TYR A 241 -32.98 9.17 36.96
CA TYR A 241 -33.79 8.57 38.02
C TYR A 241 -35.18 9.21 38.11
N SER A 242 -35.28 10.54 38.03
CA SER A 242 -36.57 11.23 38.11
C SER A 242 -37.46 10.94 36.90
N LEU A 243 -36.89 10.76 35.71
CA LEU A 243 -37.64 10.34 34.53
C LEU A 243 -38.15 8.90 34.66
N GLU A 244 -37.36 8.00 35.26
CA GLU A 244 -37.78 6.61 35.51
C GLU A 244 -38.89 6.50 36.56
N GLN A 245 -38.94 7.41 37.53
CA GLN A 245 -39.96 7.45 38.58
C GLN A 245 -41.14 8.39 38.25
N HIS A 246 -41.20 8.96 37.05
CA HIS A 246 -42.21 9.96 36.71
C HIS A 246 -43.61 9.35 36.56
N ASP A 247 -44.63 9.98 37.14
CA ASP A 247 -46.01 9.47 37.13
C ASP A 247 -46.57 9.19 35.73
N LEU A 248 -46.20 10.00 34.74
CA LEU A 248 -46.54 9.79 33.32
C LEU A 248 -46.16 8.41 32.79
N HIS A 249 -45.13 7.78 33.35
CA HIS A 249 -44.74 6.41 32.98
C HIS A 249 -45.87 5.40 33.22
N ASN A 250 -46.71 5.62 34.23
CA ASN A 250 -47.73 4.68 34.67
C ASN A 250 -49.17 5.10 34.32
N ILE A 251 -49.39 6.36 33.93
CA ILE A 251 -50.72 6.95 33.79
C ILE A 251 -51.16 7.08 32.32
N GLU A 252 -50.24 7.33 31.39
CA GLU A 252 -50.58 7.70 30.01
C GLU A 252 -50.03 6.70 28.99
N SER A 253 -50.83 6.33 27.99
CA SER A 253 -50.45 5.36 26.95
C SER A 253 -49.21 5.79 26.12
N ASP A 254 -48.92 7.10 26.09
CA ASP A 254 -47.77 7.69 25.41
C ASP A 254 -46.75 8.34 26.35
N GLY A 255 -46.89 8.16 27.67
CA GLY A 255 -46.05 8.83 28.67
C GLY A 255 -44.56 8.54 28.49
N GLU A 256 -44.19 7.31 28.17
CA GLU A 256 -42.81 6.93 27.85
C GLU A 256 -42.24 7.73 26.66
N ASN A 257 -43.04 7.95 25.62
CA ASN A 257 -42.62 8.71 24.43
C ASN A 257 -42.39 10.18 24.76
N ILE A 258 -43.26 10.75 25.60
CA ILE A 258 -43.16 12.14 26.06
C ILE A 258 -41.88 12.32 26.88
N LEU A 259 -41.61 11.42 27.83
CA LEU A 259 -40.43 11.49 28.69
C LEU A 259 -39.13 11.39 27.88
N LYS A 260 -39.05 10.54 26.85
CA LYS A 260 -37.87 10.45 25.97
C LYS A 260 -37.64 11.72 25.16
N ILE A 261 -38.69 12.31 24.59
CA ILE A 261 -38.58 13.56 23.81
C ILE A 261 -38.12 14.70 24.72
N TYR A 262 -38.70 14.78 25.92
CA TYR A 262 -38.27 15.74 26.93
C TYR A 262 -36.79 15.54 27.29
N ALA A 263 -36.38 14.28 27.52
CA ALA A 263 -35.01 13.93 27.86
C ALA A 263 -34.00 14.33 26.78
N ASP A 264 -34.29 14.03 25.51
CA ASP A 264 -33.43 14.41 24.37
C ASP A 264 -33.20 15.93 24.35
N ARG A 265 -34.30 16.70 24.41
CA ARG A 265 -34.25 18.18 24.30
C ARG A 265 -33.50 18.82 25.46
N ILE A 266 -33.84 18.45 26.69
CA ILE A 266 -33.23 19.04 27.88
C ILE A 266 -31.74 18.71 27.94
N ARG A 267 -31.34 17.49 27.57
CA ARG A 267 -29.94 17.13 27.52
C ARG A 267 -29.18 17.90 26.45
N VAL A 268 -29.73 18.02 25.24
CA VAL A 268 -29.11 18.83 24.18
C VAL A 268 -28.90 20.28 24.65
N GLU A 269 -29.91 20.89 25.26
CA GLU A 269 -29.83 22.28 25.74
C GLU A 269 -28.87 22.43 26.92
N TRP A 270 -28.86 21.47 27.83
CA TRP A 270 -27.92 21.43 28.95
C TRP A 270 -26.47 21.37 28.48
N PHE A 271 -26.17 20.51 27.50
CA PHE A 271 -24.84 20.44 26.90
C PHE A 271 -24.46 21.71 26.14
N ARG A 272 -25.42 22.33 25.44
CA ARG A 272 -25.21 23.59 24.70
C ARG A 272 -24.87 24.75 25.63
N THR A 273 -25.49 24.80 26.80
CA THR A 273 -25.33 25.88 27.78
C THR A 273 -24.19 25.62 28.78
N LEU A 274 -23.56 24.44 28.75
CA LEU A 274 -22.49 24.05 29.66
C LEU A 274 -21.28 24.99 29.52
N GLY A 275 -20.83 25.57 30.63
CA GLY A 275 -19.72 26.53 30.67
C GLY A 275 -20.10 27.98 30.32
N SER A 276 -21.39 28.26 30.07
CA SER A 276 -21.92 29.61 29.91
C SER A 276 -22.61 30.11 31.18
N SER A 277 -22.90 31.40 31.27
CA SER A 277 -23.72 32.00 32.34
C SER A 277 -25.18 31.51 32.34
N GLN A 278 -25.60 30.81 31.28
CA GLN A 278 -26.94 30.22 31.14
C GLN A 278 -26.97 28.72 31.50
N SER A 279 -25.86 28.15 31.97
CA SER A 279 -25.84 26.75 32.41
C SER A 279 -26.80 26.54 33.58
N PHE A 280 -27.59 25.47 33.51
CA PHE A 280 -28.53 25.11 34.57
C PHE A 280 -28.24 23.71 35.12
N ASN A 281 -28.79 23.40 36.29
CA ASN A 281 -28.71 22.06 36.85
C ASN A 281 -29.81 21.18 36.25
N ILE A 282 -29.42 20.19 35.44
CA ILE A 282 -30.35 19.27 34.78
C ILE A 282 -31.17 18.43 35.76
N ALA A 283 -30.71 18.23 37.00
CA ALA A 283 -31.50 17.55 38.03
C ALA A 283 -32.77 18.31 38.41
N HIS A 284 -32.71 19.65 38.39
CA HIS A 284 -33.85 20.53 38.67
C HIS A 284 -34.69 20.77 37.41
N HIS A 285 -35.16 19.68 36.80
CA HIS A 285 -36.26 19.76 35.85
C HIS A 285 -37.52 20.18 36.63
N ARG A 286 -38.09 21.35 36.33
CA ARG A 286 -39.33 21.80 36.98
C ARG A 286 -40.39 20.72 36.72
N GLY A 287 -41.03 20.23 37.78
CA GLY A 287 -42.05 19.17 37.77
C GLY A 287 -43.31 19.48 36.96
N GLU A 288 -43.34 20.59 36.25
CA GLU A 288 -44.22 20.81 35.12
C GLU A 288 -43.40 20.46 33.88
N ILE A 289 -43.37 19.17 33.52
CA ILE A 289 -43.33 18.83 32.09
C ILE A 289 -44.60 19.52 31.57
N SER A 290 -44.47 20.75 31.08
CA SER A 290 -45.57 21.72 31.06
C SER A 290 -46.64 21.33 30.04
N ASP A 291 -47.90 21.33 30.46
CA ASP A 291 -49.13 21.17 29.64
C ASP A 291 -49.13 21.95 28.31
N GLU A 292 -48.31 22.99 28.17
CA GLU A 292 -48.06 23.69 26.89
C GLU A 292 -47.40 22.80 25.81
N TYR A 293 -46.54 21.86 26.19
CA TYR A 293 -45.99 20.86 25.27
C TYR A 293 -47.08 19.87 24.79
N PHE A 294 -48.14 19.69 25.58
CA PHE A 294 -49.20 18.70 25.37
C PHE A 294 -50.28 19.24 24.42
N THR A 295 -50.55 20.54 24.44
CA THR A 295 -51.53 21.18 23.55
C THR A 295 -51.04 21.29 22.10
N ASN A 296 -49.77 21.65 21.89
CA ASN A 296 -49.24 21.94 20.55
C ASN A 296 -49.13 20.70 19.63
N LYS A 297 -49.01 19.49 20.21
CA LYS A 297 -48.97 18.23 19.44
C LYS A 297 -50.38 17.69 19.14
N ARG A 298 -51.32 17.82 20.10
CA ARG A 298 -52.74 17.45 19.92
C ARG A 298 -53.39 18.29 18.80
N SER A 299 -53.08 19.58 18.74
CA SER A 299 -53.56 20.47 17.67
C SER A 299 -52.99 20.13 16.29
N LYS A 300 -51.75 19.63 16.19
CA LYS A 300 -51.15 19.20 14.91
C LYS A 300 -51.67 17.85 14.43
N GLN A 301 -51.85 16.88 15.33
CA GLN A 301 -52.42 15.58 14.98
C GLN A 301 -53.92 15.65 14.65
N SER A 302 -54.70 16.53 15.31
CA SER A 302 -56.10 16.78 14.92
C SER A 302 -56.23 17.57 13.61
N ALA A 303 -55.24 18.37 13.22
CA ALA A 303 -55.24 19.07 11.93
C ALA A 303 -54.88 18.15 10.75
N GLU A 304 -54.01 17.15 10.97
CA GLU A 304 -53.61 16.18 9.94
C GLU A 304 -54.59 15.00 9.81
N GLY A 305 -55.38 14.70 10.85
CA GLY A 305 -56.41 13.65 10.83
C GLY A 305 -57.75 14.03 10.22
N PHE A 306 -57.95 15.28 9.79
CA PHE A 306 -59.22 15.76 9.21
C PHE A 306 -59.16 15.98 7.68
N SER A 307 -58.07 15.52 7.03
CA SER A 307 -57.88 15.64 5.57
C SER A 307 -57.73 14.28 4.86
N GLY A 308 -58.35 13.22 5.40
CA GLY A 308 -58.48 11.91 4.77
C GLY A 308 -59.93 11.56 4.47
#